data_AF-A0A2K3M6P6-F1
#
_entry.id   AF-A0A2K3M6P6-F1
#
_cell.length_a   1.000
_cell.length_b   1.000
_cell.length_c   1.000
_cell.angle_alpha   90.00
_cell.angle_beta   90.00
_cell.angle_gamma   90.00
#
_symmetry.space_group_name_H-M   'P 1'
#
loop_
_entity.id
_entity.type
_entity.pdbx_description
1 polymer ?
#
loop_
_entity_poly.entity_id
_entity_poly.type
_entity_poly.pdbx_seq_one_letter_code
_entity_poly.pdbx_strand_id
1 'polypeptide(L)'
;EKKKAYQKQCDYSKGDWIKDTKGPLYNDTTCSLMKEGRNCIKHGRPDSDYLYWRWKPNECYLPRKSLRTSLNSIIDRRGHKGKNGIDVVVTTFTPHHFEGAWDKAGACPKTKPYRSEEKKVEGMDNEMRKVEVEEVENAKNKGNEFGRFRFEVLDITNLALLRPDGHPGPYMNPFPFFNGVQEYVQNDCVHWCLPGPIDTWNEIFLELIKKWEEQPRIDLSI
;
A
#
# COMPACT_ATOMS: atom_id res chain seq x y z
N GLU A 1 8.99 3.65 -39.37
CA GLU A 1 7.97 3.07 -38.48
C GLU A 1 8.60 2.60 -37.17
N LYS A 2 8.30 3.25 -36.04
CA LYS A 2 8.83 2.80 -34.73
C LYS A 2 7.92 1.66 -34.23
N LYS A 3 8.45 0.43 -34.17
CA LYS A 3 7.74 -0.72 -33.56
C LYS A 3 7.45 -0.40 -32.09
N LYS A 4 6.18 -0.11 -31.76
CA LYS A 4 5.72 -0.12 -30.37
C LYS A 4 5.94 -1.54 -29.85
N ALA A 5 6.83 -1.72 -28.88
CA ALA A 5 6.96 -2.97 -28.16
C ALA A 5 5.60 -3.27 -27.50
N TYR A 6 4.85 -4.21 -28.07
CA TYR A 6 3.58 -4.64 -27.51
C TYR A 6 3.93 -5.34 -26.19
N GLN A 7 3.68 -4.66 -25.07
CA GLN A 7 3.91 -5.24 -23.75
C GLN A 7 2.93 -6.41 -23.63
N LYS A 8 3.47 -7.64 -23.68
CA LYS A 8 2.67 -8.87 -23.77
C LYS A 8 1.58 -8.83 -22.69
N GLN A 9 0.34 -8.89 -23.11
CA GLN A 9 -0.80 -8.82 -22.21
C GLN A 9 -0.73 -10.06 -21.32
N CYS A 10 -0.37 -9.86 -20.04
CA CYS A 10 -0.25 -11.00 -19.13
C CYS A 10 -1.60 -11.73 -19.03
N ASP A 11 -1.57 -13.00 -19.45
CA ASP A 11 -2.67 -13.94 -19.39
C ASP A 11 -2.79 -14.46 -17.95
N TYR A 12 -3.77 -13.94 -17.22
CA TYR A 12 -3.97 -14.28 -15.81
C TYR A 12 -4.40 -15.73 -15.59
N SER A 13 -4.82 -16.44 -16.64
CA SER A 13 -5.13 -17.87 -16.58
C SER A 13 -3.87 -18.75 -16.63
N LYS A 14 -2.70 -18.18 -16.94
CA LYS A 14 -1.42 -18.89 -17.02
C LYS A 14 -0.49 -18.46 -15.90
N GLY A 15 -0.19 -19.40 -15.03
CA GLY A 15 0.60 -19.19 -13.83
C GLY A 15 0.71 -20.48 -13.05
N ASP A 16 1.35 -20.36 -11.90
CA ASP A 16 1.46 -21.44 -10.95
C ASP A 16 0.94 -20.97 -9.59
N TRP A 17 0.32 -21.88 -8.85
CA TRP A 17 0.13 -21.69 -7.42
C TRP A 17 1.48 -21.86 -6.76
N ILE A 18 1.94 -20.81 -6.08
CA ILE A 18 3.17 -20.84 -5.29
C ILE A 18 2.81 -20.80 -3.81
N LYS A 19 3.63 -21.48 -2.99
CA LYS A 19 3.44 -21.46 -1.54
C LYS A 19 3.81 -20.07 -1.00
N ASP A 20 2.89 -19.44 -0.30
CA ASP A 20 3.06 -18.14 0.35
C ASP A 20 3.17 -18.37 1.87
N THR A 21 4.39 -18.25 2.39
CA THR A 21 4.68 -18.47 3.81
C THR A 21 4.08 -17.38 4.71
N LYS A 22 3.57 -16.28 4.14
CA LYS A 22 2.87 -15.24 4.90
C LYS A 22 1.43 -15.63 5.26
N GLY A 23 0.86 -16.62 4.58
CA GLY A 23 -0.49 -17.12 4.84
C GLY A 23 -1.61 -16.17 4.39
N PRO A 24 -2.86 -16.44 4.80
CA PRO A 24 -4.02 -15.68 4.36
C PRO A 24 -4.06 -14.29 5.02
N LEU A 25 -4.53 -13.28 4.29
CA LEU A 25 -4.64 -11.90 4.77
C LEU A 25 -5.67 -11.73 5.91
N TYR A 26 -6.59 -12.68 6.06
CA TYR A 26 -7.62 -12.70 7.10
C TYR A 26 -7.98 -14.15 7.45
N ASN A 27 -8.59 -14.35 8.61
CA ASN A 27 -9.15 -15.62 9.05
C ASN A 27 -10.55 -15.41 9.66
N ASP A 28 -11.12 -16.47 10.23
CA ASP A 28 -12.43 -16.47 10.88
C ASP A 28 -12.53 -15.53 12.09
N THR A 29 -11.41 -15.29 12.77
CA THR A 29 -11.34 -14.37 13.91
C THR A 29 -11.14 -12.92 13.51
N THR A 30 -10.46 -12.64 12.37
CA THR A 30 -10.20 -11.26 11.91
C THR A 30 -11.25 -10.70 10.96
N CYS A 31 -12.17 -11.53 10.45
CA CYS A 31 -13.22 -11.12 9.51
C CYS A 31 -14.63 -11.41 10.05
N SER A 32 -15.22 -10.44 10.75
CA SER A 32 -16.58 -10.53 11.33
C SER A 32 -17.71 -10.63 10.28
N LEU A 33 -17.41 -10.36 9.01
CA LEU A 33 -18.36 -10.43 7.88
C LEU A 33 -18.37 -11.80 7.18
N MET A 34 -17.60 -12.77 7.68
CA MET A 34 -17.52 -14.09 7.08
C MET A 34 -18.86 -14.82 7.21
N LYS A 35 -19.48 -15.14 6.07
CA LYS A 35 -20.72 -15.91 6.06
C LYS A 35 -20.48 -17.30 6.64
N GLU A 36 -21.35 -17.73 7.54
CA GLU A 36 -21.23 -18.99 8.30
C GLU A 36 -20.90 -20.18 7.40
N GLY A 37 -21.66 -20.41 6.32
CA GLY A 37 -21.44 -21.52 5.39
C GLY A 37 -20.14 -21.49 4.56
N ARG A 38 -19.25 -20.51 4.79
CA ARG A 38 -17.93 -20.41 4.15
C ARG A 38 -16.77 -20.46 5.13
N ASN A 39 -17.05 -20.67 6.43
CA ASN A 39 -16.04 -20.70 7.47
C ASN A 39 -15.55 -22.15 7.70
N CYS A 40 -14.81 -22.67 6.73
CA CYS A 40 -14.33 -24.06 6.73
C CYS A 40 -13.47 -24.38 7.97
N ILE A 41 -12.69 -23.42 8.46
CA ILE A 41 -11.83 -23.59 9.63
C ILE A 41 -12.69 -23.75 10.90
N LYS A 42 -13.64 -22.83 11.12
CA LYS A 42 -14.61 -22.95 12.22
C LYS A 42 -15.44 -24.24 12.15
N HIS A 43 -15.71 -24.74 10.94
CA HIS A 43 -16.43 -25.99 10.72
C HIS A 43 -15.55 -27.25 10.79
N GLY A 44 -14.30 -27.12 11.23
CA GLY A 44 -13.44 -28.27 11.55
C GLY A 44 -12.82 -28.93 10.32
N ARG A 45 -12.63 -28.20 9.22
CA ARG A 45 -11.84 -28.72 8.09
C ARG A 45 -10.43 -29.09 8.59
N PRO A 46 -9.96 -30.33 8.37
CA PRO A 46 -8.74 -30.84 9.01
C PRO A 46 -7.44 -30.33 8.37
N ASP A 47 -7.46 -29.92 7.09
CA ASP A 47 -6.30 -29.39 6.37
C ASP A 47 -6.34 -27.86 6.28
N SER A 48 -5.21 -27.19 6.54
CA SER A 48 -5.07 -25.72 6.48
C SER A 48 -4.08 -25.23 5.43
N ASP A 49 -3.30 -26.13 4.82
CA ASP A 49 -2.29 -25.80 3.80
C ASP A 49 -2.86 -25.03 2.61
N TYR A 50 -4.15 -25.20 2.30
CA TYR A 50 -4.83 -24.49 1.22
C TYR A 50 -4.83 -22.96 1.39
N LEU A 51 -4.70 -22.46 2.62
CA LEU A 51 -4.65 -21.03 2.93
C LEU A 51 -3.32 -20.36 2.54
N TYR A 52 -2.28 -21.17 2.30
CA TYR A 52 -0.91 -20.73 2.06
C TYR A 52 -0.51 -20.83 0.59
N TRP A 53 -1.48 -20.77 -0.32
CA TRP A 53 -1.22 -20.77 -1.76
C TRP A 53 -1.62 -19.44 -2.37
N ARG A 54 -0.72 -18.88 -3.19
CA ARG A 54 -0.95 -17.65 -3.93
C ARG A 54 -0.72 -17.87 -5.42
N TRP A 55 -1.63 -17.34 -6.25
CA TRP A 55 -1.48 -17.41 -7.70
C TRP A 55 -0.39 -16.45 -8.17
N LYS A 56 0.62 -16.97 -8.88
CA LYS A 56 1.66 -16.19 -9.55
C LYS A 56 1.54 -16.37 -11.06
N PRO A 57 1.01 -15.38 -11.79
CA PRO A 57 1.01 -15.40 -13.25
C PRO A 57 2.44 -15.48 -13.81
N ASN A 58 2.64 -16.26 -14.86
CA ASN A 58 3.96 -16.52 -15.44
C ASN A 58 4.64 -15.26 -15.98
N GLU A 59 3.84 -14.29 -16.42
CA GLU A 59 4.32 -13.16 -17.22
C GLU A 59 4.13 -11.80 -16.53
N CYS A 60 3.65 -11.75 -15.28
CA CYS A 60 3.49 -10.47 -14.60
C CYS A 60 3.50 -10.51 -13.06
N TYR A 61 4.09 -9.46 -12.50
CA TYR A 61 3.94 -9.09 -11.09
C TYR A 61 2.64 -8.29 -10.91
N LEU A 62 1.67 -8.85 -10.18
CA LEU A 62 0.31 -8.32 -10.06
C LEU A 62 0.26 -6.87 -9.54
N PRO A 63 0.97 -6.48 -8.45
CA PRO A 63 0.92 -5.09 -7.95
C PRO A 63 1.40 -4.08 -8.97
N ARG A 64 2.51 -4.36 -9.67
CA ARG A 64 3.04 -3.47 -10.72
C ARG A 64 2.07 -3.31 -11.87
N LYS A 65 1.48 -4.41 -12.36
CA LYS A 65 0.54 -4.35 -13.48
C LYS A 65 -0.74 -3.59 -13.09
N SER A 66 -1.22 -3.73 -11.86
CA SER A 66 -2.37 -2.99 -11.34
C SER A 66 -2.11 -1.49 -11.35
N LEU A 67 -1.04 -1.03 -10.69
CA LEU A 67 -0.70 0.39 -10.63
C LEU A 67 -0.44 0.98 -12.02
N ARG A 68 0.33 0.27 -12.86
CA ARG A 68 0.60 0.69 -14.24
C ARG A 68 -0.68 0.86 -15.05
N THR A 69 -1.61 -0.08 -14.95
CA THR A 69 -2.88 -0.03 -15.67
C THR A 69 -3.69 1.18 -15.21
N SER A 70 -3.76 1.44 -13.90
CA SER A 70 -4.46 2.60 -13.34
C SER A 70 -3.87 3.91 -13.85
N LEU A 71 -2.54 4.07 -13.78
CA LEU A 71 -1.85 5.28 -14.25
C LEU A 71 -2.00 5.48 -15.76
N ASN A 72 -1.81 4.43 -16.57
CA ASN A 72 -2.05 4.50 -18.01
C ASN A 72 -3.51 4.86 -18.32
N SER A 73 -4.48 4.31 -17.58
CA SER A 73 -5.90 4.64 -17.79
C SER A 73 -6.22 6.11 -17.49
N ILE A 74 -5.52 6.72 -16.52
CA ILE A 74 -5.62 8.16 -16.27
C ILE A 74 -5.09 8.95 -17.47
N ILE A 75 -3.92 8.57 -18.00
CA ILE A 75 -3.31 9.19 -19.19
C ILE A 75 -4.22 9.02 -20.42
N ASP A 76 -4.79 7.83 -20.60
CA ASP A 76 -5.63 7.46 -21.76
C ASP A 76 -7.02 8.10 -21.73
N ARG A 77 -7.51 8.57 -20.56
CA ARG A 77 -8.73 9.39 -20.45
C ARG A 77 -8.47 10.77 -21.08
N ARG A 78 -8.44 10.80 -22.41
CA ARG A 78 -8.41 11.98 -23.27
C ARG A 78 -9.71 12.76 -23.07
N GLY A 79 -9.74 13.61 -22.05
CA GLY A 79 -10.77 14.64 -21.92
C GLY A 79 -10.59 15.71 -22.99
N HIS A 80 -11.70 16.32 -23.44
CA HIS A 80 -11.71 17.43 -24.40
C HIS A 80 -10.70 18.53 -24.01
N LYS A 81 -10.18 19.25 -25.02
CA LYS A 81 -9.38 20.47 -24.86
C LYS A 81 -10.04 21.39 -23.81
N GLY A 82 -9.54 21.32 -22.60
CA GLY A 82 -10.01 22.05 -21.45
C GLY A 82 -8.77 22.49 -20.69
N LYS A 83 -8.73 23.77 -20.32
CA LYS A 83 -7.54 24.47 -19.82
C LYS A 83 -7.01 23.94 -18.47
N ASN A 84 -7.74 23.08 -17.78
CA ASN A 84 -7.37 22.60 -16.47
C ASN A 84 -6.65 21.26 -16.61
N GLY A 85 -5.33 21.27 -16.40
CA GLY A 85 -4.57 20.04 -16.28
C GLY A 85 -4.96 19.25 -15.02
N ILE A 86 -4.53 18.00 -14.96
CA ILE A 86 -4.82 17.08 -13.86
C ILE A 86 -3.52 16.81 -13.11
N ASP A 87 -3.58 16.89 -11.78
CA ASP A 87 -2.49 16.55 -10.89
C ASP A 87 -2.79 15.21 -10.23
N VAL A 88 -1.81 14.31 -10.27
CA VAL A 88 -1.94 12.94 -9.78
C VAL A 88 -0.82 12.70 -8.79
N VAL A 89 -1.18 12.47 -7.53
CA VAL A 89 -0.25 12.07 -6.48
C VAL A 89 -0.54 10.65 -6.07
N VAL A 90 0.51 9.82 -6.02
CA VAL A 90 0.43 8.47 -5.49
C VAL A 90 1.20 8.43 -4.18
N THR A 91 0.48 8.18 -3.09
CA THR A 91 1.08 7.93 -1.78
C THR A 91 1.58 6.50 -1.72
N THR A 92 2.85 6.30 -1.35
CA THR A 92 3.41 4.94 -1.19
C THR A 92 2.79 4.22 0.01
N PHE A 93 2.80 2.90 -0.02
CA PHE A 93 2.19 2.11 1.05
C PHE A 93 2.86 2.34 2.43
N THR A 94 2.12 2.10 3.50
CA THR A 94 2.58 2.19 4.89
C THR A 94 2.87 0.79 5.46
N PRO A 95 4.04 0.56 6.09
CA PRO A 95 4.36 -0.74 6.68
C PRO A 95 3.62 -0.97 8.00
N HIS A 96 3.45 -2.24 8.36
CA HIS A 96 2.97 -2.64 9.69
C HIS A 96 4.13 -2.77 10.69
N HIS A 97 3.84 -2.70 11.99
CA HIS A 97 4.86 -2.81 13.05
C HIS A 97 4.62 -3.96 14.04
N PHE A 98 4.05 -5.07 13.56
CA PHE A 98 3.95 -6.29 14.35
C PHE A 98 5.32 -6.83 14.80
N GLU A 99 5.46 -7.04 16.10
CA GLU A 99 6.55 -7.72 16.79
C GLU A 99 5.98 -8.96 17.50
N GLY A 100 6.46 -10.15 17.14
CA GLY A 100 5.94 -11.41 17.69
C GLY A 100 4.53 -11.75 17.20
N ALA A 101 3.72 -12.34 18.07
CA ALA A 101 2.36 -12.77 17.73
C ALA A 101 1.38 -11.58 17.74
N TRP A 102 0.55 -11.50 16.70
CA TRP A 102 -0.37 -10.37 16.46
C TRP A 102 -1.45 -10.21 17.54
N ASP A 103 -1.74 -11.28 18.27
CA ASP A 103 -2.81 -11.41 19.25
C ASP A 103 -2.32 -11.27 20.70
N LYS A 104 -1.12 -10.71 20.91
CA LYS A 104 -0.53 -10.51 22.25
C LYS A 104 -0.44 -9.03 22.60
N ALA A 105 -0.50 -8.72 23.90
CA ALA A 105 -0.41 -7.34 24.38
C ALA A 105 0.86 -6.58 23.91
N GLY A 106 1.91 -7.32 23.55
CA GLY A 106 3.18 -6.78 23.04
C GLY A 106 3.30 -6.79 21.51
N ALA A 107 2.20 -6.82 20.75
CA ALA A 107 2.26 -6.96 19.30
C ALA A 107 2.86 -5.74 18.57
N CYS A 108 2.79 -4.52 19.11
CA CYS A 108 3.56 -3.36 18.64
C CYS A 108 3.83 -2.42 19.82
N PRO A 109 4.78 -2.76 20.71
CA PRO A 109 4.88 -2.17 22.03
C PRO A 109 5.69 -0.87 22.07
N LYS A 110 6.27 -0.46 20.93
CA LYS A 110 7.14 0.71 20.88
C LYS A 110 6.37 1.99 21.17
N THR A 111 6.95 2.83 22.00
CA THR A 111 6.40 4.13 22.40
C THR A 111 7.23 5.31 21.90
N LYS A 112 8.27 5.04 21.10
CA LYS A 112 9.13 6.05 20.49
C LYS A 112 9.46 5.69 19.04
N PRO A 113 9.71 6.70 18.19
CA PRO A 113 10.22 6.49 16.84
C PRO A 113 11.53 5.70 16.83
N TYR A 114 11.79 5.00 15.72
CA TYR A 114 13.14 4.54 15.40
C TYR A 114 14.04 5.72 15.04
N ARG A 115 15.34 5.62 15.33
CA ARG A 115 16.34 6.49 14.71
C ARG A 115 16.61 6.06 13.27
N SER A 116 17.13 6.97 12.45
CA SER A 116 17.27 6.82 10.99
C SER A 116 18.05 5.58 10.52
N GLU A 117 18.90 4.99 11.36
CA GLU A 117 19.70 3.79 11.01
C GLU A 117 19.21 2.51 11.72
N GLU A 118 18.23 2.63 12.63
CA GLU A 118 17.74 1.49 13.43
C GLU A 118 16.83 0.56 12.63
N LYS A 119 16.21 1.05 11.55
CA LYS A 119 15.31 0.26 10.71
C LYS A 119 15.44 0.67 9.25
N LYS A 120 15.39 -0.31 8.35
CA LYS A 120 15.42 -0.13 6.90
C LYS A 120 14.22 -0.79 6.25
N VAL A 121 13.75 -0.21 5.15
CA VAL A 121 12.68 -0.81 4.33
C VAL A 121 13.26 -2.04 3.63
N GLU A 122 12.72 -3.22 3.91
CA GLU A 122 13.28 -4.50 3.48
C GLU A 122 12.20 -5.45 2.95
N GLY A 123 12.63 -6.52 2.25
CA GLY A 123 11.72 -7.56 1.75
C GLY A 123 10.59 -7.00 0.87
N MET A 124 9.36 -7.47 1.14
CA MET A 124 8.16 -7.09 0.38
C MET A 124 7.88 -5.59 0.44
N ASP A 125 8.16 -4.96 1.57
CA ASP A 125 7.94 -3.53 1.78
C ASP A 125 8.79 -2.72 0.81
N ASN A 126 10.06 -3.11 0.66
CA ASN A 126 10.95 -2.46 -0.31
C ASN A 126 10.52 -2.73 -1.75
N GLU A 127 10.08 -3.96 -2.05
CA GLU A 127 9.59 -4.31 -3.39
C GLU A 127 8.34 -3.52 -3.78
N MET A 128 7.38 -3.36 -2.86
CA MET A 128 6.16 -2.60 -3.09
C MET A 128 6.46 -1.12 -3.30
N ARG A 129 7.23 -0.50 -2.39
CA ARG A 129 7.66 0.90 -2.54
C ARG A 129 8.38 1.13 -3.87
N LYS A 130 9.32 0.24 -4.23
CA LYS A 130 10.07 0.32 -5.49
C LYS A 130 9.14 0.31 -6.70
N VAL A 131 8.13 -0.56 -6.69
CA VAL A 131 7.12 -0.62 -7.75
C VAL A 131 6.30 0.66 -7.82
N GLU A 132 5.87 1.20 -6.69
CA GLU A 132 5.10 2.45 -6.63
C GLU A 132 5.89 3.62 -7.21
N VAL A 133 7.12 3.82 -6.75
CA VAL A 133 8.00 4.89 -7.21
C VAL A 133 8.32 4.75 -8.71
N GLU A 134 8.70 3.56 -9.17
CA GLU A 134 9.06 3.33 -10.58
C GLU A 134 7.87 3.52 -11.53
N GLU A 135 6.67 3.06 -11.17
CA GLU A 135 5.51 3.21 -12.06
C GLU A 135 4.99 4.64 -12.11
N VAL A 136 5.10 5.40 -11.01
CA VAL A 136 4.82 6.85 -11.01
C VAL A 136 5.83 7.60 -11.87
N GLU A 137 7.11 7.27 -11.77
CA GLU A 137 8.15 7.88 -12.62
C GLU A 137 7.93 7.54 -14.11
N ASN A 138 7.56 6.30 -14.41
CA ASN A 138 7.15 5.91 -15.77
C ASN A 138 5.93 6.70 -16.27
N ALA A 139 4.94 6.93 -15.40
CA ALA A 139 3.75 7.73 -15.73
C ALA A 139 4.08 9.21 -15.92
N LYS A 140 5.01 9.77 -15.12
CA LYS A 140 5.54 11.13 -15.26
C LYS A 140 6.18 11.33 -16.63
N ASN A 141 7.06 10.41 -17.02
CA ASN A 141 7.73 10.45 -18.33
C ASN A 141 6.74 10.35 -19.50
N LYS A 142 5.74 9.47 -19.42
CA LYS A 142 4.68 9.37 -20.44
C LYS A 142 3.73 10.56 -20.45
N GLY A 143 3.36 11.07 -19.27
CA GLY A 143 2.43 12.18 -19.09
C GLY A 143 2.97 13.51 -19.62
N ASN A 144 4.29 13.71 -19.51
CA ASN A 144 5.00 14.89 -20.02
C ASN A 144 4.83 15.06 -21.54
N GLU A 145 4.66 13.97 -22.31
CA GLU A 145 4.39 14.05 -23.76
C GLU A 145 3.09 14.80 -24.09
N PHE A 146 2.13 14.84 -23.15
CA PHE A 146 0.81 15.42 -23.37
C PHE A 146 0.62 16.78 -22.69
N GLY A 147 1.54 17.22 -21.83
CA GLY A 147 1.49 18.52 -21.10
C GLY A 147 0.33 18.70 -20.11
N ARG A 148 -0.64 17.78 -20.09
CA ARG A 148 -1.88 17.89 -19.28
C ARG A 148 -1.73 17.33 -17.86
N PHE A 149 -0.91 16.31 -17.67
CA PHE A 149 -0.82 15.57 -16.41
C PHE A 149 0.49 15.85 -15.69
N ARG A 150 0.43 16.12 -14.38
CA ARG A 150 1.60 16.04 -13.49
C ARG A 150 1.44 14.84 -12.59
N PHE A 151 2.49 14.02 -12.53
CA PHE A 151 2.56 12.87 -11.64
C PHE A 151 3.64 13.12 -10.60
N GLU A 152 3.34 12.84 -9.34
CA GLU A 152 4.33 12.85 -8.26
C GLU A 152 4.05 11.72 -7.28
N VAL A 153 5.11 11.24 -6.64
CA VAL A 153 5.01 10.24 -5.57
C VAL A 153 5.13 10.95 -4.23
N LEU A 154 4.17 10.71 -3.34
CA LEU A 154 4.29 11.08 -1.93
C LEU A 154 4.91 9.88 -1.21
N ASP A 155 6.24 9.84 -1.20
CA ASP A 155 7.04 8.71 -0.68
C ASP A 155 7.14 8.78 0.85
N ILE A 156 6.17 8.12 1.49
CA ILE A 156 6.02 8.10 2.95
C ILE A 156 6.45 6.76 3.58
N THR A 157 6.79 5.74 2.79
CA THR A 157 7.03 4.39 3.34
C THR A 157 8.16 4.41 4.37
N ASN A 158 9.28 5.08 4.07
CA ASN A 158 10.42 5.11 4.97
C ASN A 158 10.15 5.94 6.24
N LEU A 159 9.46 7.08 6.11
CA LEU A 159 9.13 7.90 7.28
C LEU A 159 8.04 7.24 8.14
N ALA A 160 7.12 6.47 7.55
CA ALA A 160 6.14 5.67 8.27
C ALA A 160 6.81 4.48 8.99
N LEU A 161 7.79 3.82 8.35
CA LEU A 161 8.59 2.75 8.96
C LEU A 161 9.30 3.19 10.25
N LEU A 162 9.67 4.47 10.36
CA LEU A 162 10.35 4.98 11.54
C LEU A 162 9.39 5.31 12.70
N ARG A 163 8.07 5.11 12.54
CA ARG A 163 7.03 5.53 13.48
C ARG A 163 6.21 4.38 14.07
N PRO A 164 6.80 3.29 14.59
CA PRO A 164 6.04 2.22 15.22
C PRO A 164 5.21 2.70 16.42
N ASP A 165 5.62 3.82 17.04
CA ASP A 165 4.94 4.50 18.14
C ASP A 165 3.60 5.14 17.76
N GLY A 166 3.34 5.32 16.47
CA GLY A 166 2.14 5.98 15.99
C GLY A 166 0.94 5.05 15.82
N HIS A 167 1.07 3.76 16.12
CA HIS A 167 -0.01 2.79 15.98
C HIS A 167 -0.95 2.77 17.19
N PRO A 168 -2.26 2.51 17.00
CA PRO A 168 -3.20 2.33 18.10
C PRO A 168 -2.86 1.12 18.98
N GLY A 169 -2.30 0.05 18.40
CA GLY A 169 -2.07 -1.20 19.11
C GLY A 169 -3.37 -1.72 19.74
N PRO A 170 -3.43 -1.98 21.05
CA PRO A 170 -4.64 -2.47 21.70
C PRO A 170 -5.70 -1.37 21.92
N TYR A 171 -5.37 -0.10 21.69
CA TYR A 171 -6.22 1.06 22.01
C TYR A 171 -7.15 1.48 20.87
N MET A 172 -7.44 0.60 19.92
CA MET A 172 -8.52 0.80 18.94
C MET A 172 -9.89 0.94 19.60
N ASN A 173 -10.05 0.38 20.80
CA ASN A 173 -11.25 0.49 21.61
C ASN A 173 -10.92 1.13 22.98
N PRO A 174 -11.86 1.83 23.62
CA PRO A 174 -11.64 2.42 24.94
C PRO A 174 -11.32 1.36 26.01
N PHE A 175 -10.36 1.67 26.87
CA PHE A 175 -10.01 0.89 28.06
C PHE A 175 -9.79 -0.63 27.81
N PRO A 176 -8.90 -1.02 26.88
CA PRO A 176 -8.76 -2.42 26.45
C PRO A 176 -8.34 -3.39 27.57
N PHE A 177 -7.87 -2.85 28.71
CA PHE A 177 -7.39 -3.62 29.86
C PHE A 177 -8.19 -3.38 31.15
N PHE A 178 -9.40 -2.82 31.06
CA PHE A 178 -10.24 -2.58 32.25
C PHE A 178 -10.48 -3.86 33.08
N ASN A 179 -10.64 -5.00 32.41
CA ASN A 179 -10.80 -6.32 33.03
C ASN A 179 -9.47 -7.09 33.17
N GLY A 180 -8.34 -6.39 33.17
CA GLY A 180 -7.00 -6.99 33.11
C GLY A 180 -6.55 -7.35 31.70
N VAL A 181 -5.34 -7.90 31.59
CA VAL A 181 -4.76 -8.32 30.31
C VAL A 181 -5.31 -9.70 29.94
N GLN A 182 -5.95 -9.79 28.78
CA GLN A 182 -6.50 -11.04 28.25
C GLN A 182 -5.41 -11.89 27.58
N GLU A 183 -5.67 -13.20 27.46
CA GLU A 183 -4.77 -14.12 26.73
C GLU A 183 -4.64 -13.75 25.25
N TYR A 184 -5.73 -13.23 24.68
CA TYR A 184 -5.82 -12.70 23.32
C TYR A 184 -6.11 -11.20 23.40
N VAL A 185 -5.22 -10.41 22.83
CA VAL A 185 -5.36 -8.96 22.74
C VAL A 185 -5.39 -8.59 21.26
N GLN A 186 -6.51 -8.02 20.83
CA GLN A 186 -6.61 -7.48 19.48
C GLN A 186 -5.73 -6.24 19.37
N ASN A 187 -4.81 -6.23 18.40
CA ASN A 187 -3.95 -5.09 18.13
C ASN A 187 -4.15 -4.60 16.70
N ASP A 188 -4.09 -3.28 16.54
CA ASP A 188 -3.93 -2.64 15.25
C ASP A 188 -2.55 -2.00 15.14
N CYS A 189 -1.67 -2.70 14.44
CA CYS A 189 -0.31 -2.26 14.13
C CYS A 189 -0.17 -1.91 12.64
N VAL A 190 -1.29 -1.54 11.98
CA VAL A 190 -1.38 -1.22 10.55
C VAL A 190 -1.93 0.20 10.33
N HIS A 191 -2.98 0.59 11.07
CA HIS A 191 -3.55 1.93 11.07
C HIS A 191 -2.85 2.85 12.07
N TRP A 192 -3.18 4.14 12.08
CA TRP A 192 -2.42 5.16 12.79
C TRP A 192 -3.32 5.95 13.74
N CYS A 193 -2.79 6.28 14.91
CA CYS A 193 -3.41 7.22 15.84
C CYS A 193 -3.54 8.60 15.18
N LEU A 194 -4.60 9.33 15.57
CA LEU A 194 -4.80 10.74 15.27
C LEU A 194 -5.02 11.51 16.58
N PRO A 195 -4.34 12.65 16.80
CA PRO A 195 -3.24 13.17 15.99
C PRO A 195 -2.02 12.24 16.01
N GLY A 196 -1.19 12.29 14.96
CA GLY A 196 -0.11 11.31 14.80
C GLY A 196 0.71 11.45 13.51
N PRO A 197 1.42 10.40 13.07
CA PRO A 197 2.32 10.45 11.91
C PRO A 197 1.65 10.94 10.62
N ILE A 198 0.36 10.63 10.44
CA ILE A 198 -0.44 11.05 9.29
C ILE A 198 -0.42 12.58 9.12
N ASP A 199 -0.38 13.34 10.21
CA ASP A 199 -0.37 14.81 10.16
C ASP A 199 0.88 15.33 9.44
N THR A 200 2.05 14.75 9.73
CA THR A 200 3.31 15.07 9.03
C THR A 200 3.25 14.69 7.54
N TRP A 201 2.55 13.61 7.18
CA TRP A 201 2.41 13.23 5.77
C TRP A 201 1.56 14.24 5.01
N ASN A 202 0.50 14.74 5.66
CA ASN A 202 -0.34 15.80 5.12
C ASN A 202 0.43 17.12 4.99
N GLU A 203 1.30 17.46 5.94
CA GLU A 203 2.19 18.62 5.83
C GLU A 203 3.13 18.50 4.61
N ILE A 204 3.77 17.35 4.40
CA ILE A 204 4.62 17.10 3.23
C ILE A 204 3.81 17.20 1.93
N PHE A 205 2.58 16.66 1.93
CA PHE A 205 1.68 16.77 0.79
C PHE A 205 1.30 18.21 0.48
N LEU A 206 1.04 19.04 1.50
CA LEU A 206 0.78 20.47 1.32
C LEU A 206 1.98 21.19 0.72
N GLU A 207 3.21 20.88 1.16
CA GLU A 207 4.43 21.44 0.55
C GLU A 207 4.60 21.04 -0.92
N LEU A 208 4.23 19.80 -1.27
CA LEU A 208 4.20 19.34 -2.66
C LEU A 208 3.20 20.15 -3.50
N ILE A 209 2.01 20.42 -2.97
CA ILE A 209 1.00 21.24 -3.66
C ILE A 209 1.48 22.69 -3.83
N LYS A 210 2.04 23.31 -2.79
CA LYS A 210 2.58 24.68 -2.87
C LYS A 210 3.65 24.80 -3.94
N LYS A 211 4.59 23.86 -3.99
CA LYS A 211 5.63 23.81 -5.04
C LYS A 211 5.02 23.77 -6.44
N TRP A 212 3.89 23.09 -6.59
CA TRP A 212 3.16 22.99 -7.84
C TRP A 212 2.38 24.26 -8.21
N GLU A 213 2.01 25.10 -7.25
CA GLU A 213 1.45 26.44 -7.50
C GLU A 213 2.54 27.41 -7.95
N GLU A 214 3.74 27.32 -7.36
CA GLU A 214 4.91 28.12 -7.73
C GLU A 214 5.52 27.72 -9.08
N GLN A 215 5.33 26.46 -9.49
CA GLN A 215 5.82 25.89 -10.76
C GLN A 215 4.64 25.50 -11.68
N PRO A 216 3.94 26.49 -12.27
CA PRO A 216 2.80 26.24 -13.14
C PRO A 216 3.21 25.45 -14.39
N ARG A 217 2.25 24.71 -14.95
CA ARG A 217 2.47 23.87 -16.15
C ARG A 217 2.94 24.73 -17.33
N ILE A 218 3.91 24.22 -18.08
CA ILE A 218 4.26 24.79 -19.38
C ILE A 218 3.09 24.51 -20.33
N ASP A 219 2.45 25.58 -20.81
CA ASP A 219 1.40 25.46 -21.82
C ASP A 219 2.05 25.10 -23.17
N LEU A 220 1.94 23.84 -23.56
CA LEU A 220 2.44 23.34 -24.85
C LEU A 220 1.43 23.58 -25.99
N SER A 221 0.41 24.43 -25.83
CA SER A 221 -0.58 24.75 -26.86
C SER A 221 -0.15 25.85 -27.86
N ILE A 222 1.12 25.83 -28.29
CA ILE A 222 1.63 26.64 -29.41
C ILE A 222 1.77 25.76 -30.65
#